data_AF-A0AAE9ULP7-F1
#
_entry.id   AF-A0AAE9ULP7-F1
#
_cell.length_a   1.000
_cell.length_b   1.000
_cell.length_c   1.000
_cell.angle_alpha   90.00
_cell.angle_beta   90.00
_cell.angle_gamma   90.00
#
_symmetry.space_group_name_H-M   'P 1'
#
loop_
_entity.id
_entity.type
_entity.pdbx_description
1 polymer ?
#
loop_
_entity_poly.entity_id
_entity_poly.type
_entity_poly.pdbx_seq_one_letter_code
_entity_poly.pdbx_strand_id
1 'polypeptide(L)'
;MTINVDELKKWMKQNSKHLVVGIVLVLVGFAGYHYYKSQPKSIVSHVKPSYSGYDGYGSLTYNSRDVGNEVTRVVYRSAGFTKKQTEELLSNDPVLMTDIRLDPKLQANYDRAMTMLGTIRCDFDHADNLKNGDKVTFRVTSTSSKSPVKSEKKVFTVKGLEKIKTVNLKDFLKDNPVTFKGYNNYASLVLPKDKDGQEPFRDNDEE
;
A
#
# COMPACT_ATOMS: atom_id res chain seq x y z
N MET A 1 35.35 26.05 -37.03
CA MET A 1 34.05 26.60 -37.48
C MET A 1 33.87 27.94 -36.80
N THR A 2 34.16 29.04 -37.50
CA THR A 2 34.06 30.40 -36.96
C THR A 2 32.65 30.92 -37.21
N ILE A 3 31.88 31.12 -36.14
CA ILE A 3 30.54 31.70 -36.24
C ILE A 3 30.71 33.20 -36.53
N ASN A 4 30.23 33.66 -37.68
CA ASN A 4 30.24 35.07 -38.03
C ASN A 4 29.19 35.81 -37.18
N VAL A 5 29.67 36.58 -36.21
CA VAL A 5 28.85 37.27 -35.21
C VAL A 5 27.93 38.33 -35.82
N ASP A 6 28.33 38.94 -36.93
CA ASP A 6 27.55 40.02 -37.58
C ASP A 6 26.37 39.47 -38.39
N GLU A 7 26.56 38.34 -39.07
CA GLU A 7 25.46 37.63 -39.72
C GLU A 7 24.45 37.10 -38.70
N LEU A 8 24.93 36.57 -37.57
CA LEU A 8 24.08 36.10 -36.48
C LEU A 8 23.21 37.25 -35.92
N LYS A 9 23.80 38.43 -35.69
CA LYS A 9 23.07 39.62 -35.20
C LYS A 9 22.00 40.07 -36.19
N LYS A 10 22.31 40.09 -37.49
CA LYS A 10 21.37 40.51 -38.53
C LYS A 10 20.19 39.54 -38.62
N TRP A 11 20.47 38.24 -38.58
CA TRP A 11 19.47 37.18 -38.57
C TRP A 11 18.58 37.21 -37.31
N MET A 12 19.17 37.40 -36.13
CA MET A 12 18.41 37.54 -34.86
C MET A 12 17.49 38.76 -34.87
N LYS A 13 17.92 39.87 -35.47
CA LYS A 13 17.11 41.09 -35.57
C LYS A 13 15.92 40.88 -36.51
N GLN A 14 16.14 40.20 -37.64
CA GLN A 14 15.11 39.87 -38.63
C GLN A 14 14.08 38.85 -38.10
N ASN A 15 14.52 37.85 -37.33
CA ASN A 15 13.67 36.79 -36.77
C ASN A 15 13.28 36.99 -35.30
N SER A 16 13.46 38.21 -34.78
CA SER A 16 13.31 38.54 -33.35
C SER A 16 11.96 38.12 -32.76
N LYS A 17 10.85 38.27 -33.50
CA LYS A 17 9.51 37.85 -33.06
C LYS A 17 9.41 36.33 -32.85
N HIS A 18 9.95 35.53 -33.77
CA HIS A 18 9.94 34.06 -33.66
C HIS A 18 10.90 33.56 -32.59
N LEU A 19 12.04 34.24 -32.39
CA LEU A 19 12.96 33.95 -31.29
C LEU A 19 12.32 34.19 -29.92
N VAL A 20 11.58 35.29 -29.75
CA VAL A 20 10.84 35.57 -28.51
C VAL A 20 9.80 34.47 -28.23
N VAL A 21 9.02 34.07 -29.24
CA VAL A 21 8.06 32.96 -29.11
C VAL A 21 8.76 31.64 -28.74
N GLY A 22 9.89 31.33 -29.39
CA GLY A 22 10.68 30.14 -29.07
C GLY A 22 11.21 30.13 -27.64
N ILE A 23 11.75 31.26 -27.16
CA ILE A 23 12.24 31.40 -25.79
C ILE A 23 11.08 31.23 -24.78
N VAL A 24 9.92 31.84 -25.03
CA VAL A 24 8.75 31.69 -24.17
C VAL A 24 8.29 30.24 -24.11
N LEU A 25 8.23 29.51 -25.23
CA LEU A 25 7.87 28.09 -25.25
C LEU A 25 8.86 27.22 -24.46
N VAL A 26 10.17 27.50 -24.57
CA VAL A 26 11.20 26.80 -23.78
C VAL A 26 11.04 27.09 -22.29
N LEU A 27 10.78 28.34 -21.90
CA LEU A 27 10.56 28.71 -20.50
C LEU A 27 9.28 28.07 -19.94
N VAL A 28 8.18 28.07 -20.69
CA VAL A 28 6.93 27.40 -20.31
C VAL A 28 7.14 25.89 -20.21
N GLY A 29 7.85 25.28 -21.16
CA GLY A 29 8.21 23.87 -21.11
C GLY A 29 9.08 23.51 -19.90
N PHE A 30 10.08 24.34 -19.60
CA PHE A 30 10.95 24.18 -18.44
C PHE A 30 10.19 24.33 -17.13
N ALA A 31 9.37 25.39 -17.00
CA ALA A 31 8.53 25.62 -15.82
C ALA A 31 7.51 24.48 -15.63
N GLY A 32 6.86 24.04 -16.71
CA GLY A 32 5.93 22.91 -16.70
C GLY A 32 6.59 21.60 -16.29
N TYR A 33 7.80 21.32 -16.82
CA TYR A 33 8.58 20.15 -16.43
C TYR A 33 8.98 20.19 -14.95
N HIS A 34 9.46 21.33 -14.47
CA HIS A 34 9.85 21.50 -13.07
C HIS A 34 8.67 21.36 -12.12
N TYR A 35 7.50 21.92 -12.50
CA TYR A 35 6.24 21.80 -11.77
C TYR A 35 5.75 20.34 -11.73
N TYR A 36 5.75 19.62 -12.86
CA TYR A 36 5.34 18.21 -12.88
C TYR A 36 6.26 17.32 -12.05
N LYS A 37 7.57 17.60 -12.07
CA LYS A 37 8.57 16.84 -11.29
C LYS A 37 8.43 17.09 -9.78
N SER A 38 8.02 18.28 -9.37
CA SER A 38 7.89 18.66 -7.95
C SER A 38 6.59 18.18 -7.30
N GLN A 39 5.61 17.70 -8.08
CA GLN A 39 4.36 17.19 -7.51
C GLN A 39 4.57 15.89 -6.74
N PRO A 40 3.97 15.77 -5.53
CA PRO A 40 3.93 14.52 -4.79
C PRO A 40 3.36 13.37 -5.63
N LYS A 41 4.00 12.21 -5.58
CA LYS A 41 3.60 11.04 -6.36
C LYS A 41 2.52 10.24 -5.64
N SER A 42 1.51 9.85 -6.40
CA SER A 42 0.44 8.94 -5.95
C SER A 42 0.96 7.51 -5.90
N ILE A 43 0.56 6.75 -4.88
CA ILE A 43 0.95 5.34 -4.71
C ILE A 43 -0.25 4.40 -4.53
N VAL A 44 -1.48 4.94 -4.39
CA VAL A 44 -2.70 4.13 -4.17
C VAL A 44 -3.09 3.23 -5.34
N SER A 45 -2.55 3.48 -6.54
CA SER A 45 -2.70 2.60 -7.70
C SER A 45 -1.99 1.25 -7.52
N HIS A 46 -0.94 1.19 -6.69
CA HIS A 46 -0.16 -0.01 -6.42
C HIS A 46 -0.76 -0.91 -5.35
N VAL A 47 -1.76 -0.42 -4.61
CA VAL A 47 -2.41 -1.14 -3.51
C VAL A 47 -3.38 -2.18 -4.04
N LYS A 48 -3.14 -3.44 -3.67
CA LYS A 48 -3.91 -4.63 -4.05
C LYS A 48 -4.37 -5.35 -2.79
N PRO A 49 -5.60 -5.10 -2.31
CA PRO A 49 -6.15 -5.84 -1.17
C PRO A 49 -6.55 -7.26 -1.57
N SER A 50 -6.47 -8.16 -0.61
CA SER A 50 -6.96 -9.53 -0.66
C SER A 50 -7.84 -9.80 0.56
N TYR A 51 -8.95 -10.51 0.36
CA TYR A 51 -9.94 -10.80 1.38
C TYR A 51 -10.03 -12.31 1.58
N SER A 52 -10.14 -12.74 2.84
CA SER A 52 -10.25 -14.15 3.20
C SER A 52 -11.14 -14.33 4.42
N GLY A 53 -11.65 -15.55 4.63
CA GLY A 53 -12.53 -15.88 5.75
C GLY A 53 -14.01 -15.81 5.36
N TYR A 54 -14.85 -15.73 6.39
CA TYR A 54 -16.29 -15.80 6.23
C TYR A 54 -16.94 -14.42 6.24
N ASP A 55 -18.11 -14.32 5.61
CA ASP A 55 -18.93 -13.12 5.57
C ASP A 55 -19.37 -12.72 7.00
N GLY A 56 -18.80 -11.63 7.53
CA GLY A 56 -18.97 -11.17 8.92
C GLY A 56 -17.76 -11.47 9.83
N TYR A 57 -16.84 -12.32 9.39
CA TYR A 57 -15.59 -12.67 10.06
C TYR A 57 -14.41 -12.68 9.08
N GLY A 58 -14.47 -11.81 8.07
CA GLY A 58 -13.45 -11.71 7.04
C GLY A 58 -12.28 -10.86 7.50
N SER A 59 -11.11 -11.14 6.93
CA SER A 59 -9.89 -10.36 7.13
C SER A 59 -9.33 -9.83 5.82
N LEU A 60 -8.65 -8.69 5.89
CA LEU A 60 -7.98 -8.00 4.80
C LEU A 60 -6.46 -8.13 4.96
N THR A 61 -5.82 -8.53 3.87
CA THR A 61 -4.38 -8.37 3.68
C THR A 61 -4.13 -7.56 2.41
N TYR A 62 -2.91 -7.09 2.20
CA TYR A 62 -2.53 -6.42 0.96
C TYR A 62 -1.04 -6.59 0.69
N ASN A 63 -0.60 -6.19 -0.50
CA ASN A 63 0.80 -6.18 -0.92
C ASN A 63 1.63 -5.08 -0.22
N SER A 64 1.67 -5.10 1.12
CA SER A 64 2.29 -4.08 1.97
C SER A 64 3.77 -3.86 1.68
N ARG A 65 4.52 -4.92 1.36
CA ARG A 65 5.92 -4.84 0.97
C ARG A 65 6.12 -4.03 -0.31
N ASP A 66 5.33 -4.31 -1.35
CA ASP A 66 5.44 -3.60 -2.63
C ASP A 66 5.06 -2.13 -2.46
N VAL A 67 3.98 -1.87 -1.73
CA VAL A 67 3.53 -0.50 -1.41
C VAL A 67 4.60 0.27 -0.63
N GLY A 68 5.20 -0.36 0.38
CA GLY A 68 6.31 0.22 1.15
C GLY A 68 7.54 0.50 0.29
N ASN A 69 7.87 -0.41 -0.62
CA ASN A 69 8.96 -0.22 -1.58
C ASN A 69 8.69 0.95 -2.54
N GLU A 70 7.45 1.12 -3.02
CA GLU A 70 7.09 2.27 -3.87
C GLU A 70 7.20 3.60 -3.11
N VAL A 71 6.69 3.67 -1.88
CA VAL A 71 6.86 4.84 -1.00
C VAL A 71 8.34 5.17 -0.83
N THR A 72 9.15 4.15 -0.52
CA THR A 72 10.60 4.28 -0.29
C THR A 72 11.33 4.73 -1.55
N ARG A 73 10.96 4.19 -2.72
CA ARG A 73 11.50 4.60 -4.02
C ARG A 73 11.22 6.07 -4.30
N VAL A 74 9.98 6.54 -4.11
CA VAL A 74 9.61 7.94 -4.30
C VAL A 74 10.43 8.85 -3.37
N VAL A 75 10.57 8.48 -2.10
CA VAL A 75 11.32 9.26 -1.12
C VAL A 75 12.80 9.34 -1.46
N TYR A 76 13.47 8.22 -1.76
CA TYR A 76 14.89 8.24 -2.13
C TYR A 76 15.16 9.08 -3.38
N ARG A 77 14.27 9.03 -4.38
CA ARG A 77 14.39 9.91 -5.56
C ARG A 77 14.22 11.37 -5.25
N SER A 78 13.27 11.70 -4.38
CA SER A 78 13.10 13.08 -3.94
C SER A 78 14.26 13.57 -3.10
N ALA A 79 14.93 12.68 -2.36
CA ALA A 79 16.07 13.03 -1.53
C ALA A 79 17.36 13.26 -2.33
N GLY A 80 17.42 12.79 -3.57
CA GLY A 80 18.51 13.04 -4.52
C GLY A 80 19.21 11.78 -5.05
N PHE A 81 18.76 10.58 -4.69
CA PHE A 81 19.35 9.34 -5.19
C PHE A 81 18.95 9.05 -6.64
N THR A 82 19.83 8.39 -7.39
CA THR A 82 19.60 8.02 -8.79
C THR A 82 18.72 6.77 -8.96
N LYS A 83 18.30 6.54 -10.22
CA LYS A 83 18.16 5.21 -10.87
C LYS A 83 18.44 4.00 -9.96
N LYS A 84 19.72 3.69 -10.07
CA LYS A 84 20.42 2.53 -9.61
C LYS A 84 20.56 2.55 -8.09
N GLN A 85 20.99 3.69 -7.53
CA GLN A 85 21.17 3.83 -6.08
C GLN A 85 19.89 3.56 -5.28
N THR A 86 18.74 3.94 -5.81
CA THR A 86 17.47 3.64 -5.11
C THR A 86 17.15 2.16 -5.04
N GLU A 87 17.42 1.40 -6.12
CA GLU A 87 17.20 -0.04 -6.08
C GLU A 87 18.27 -0.74 -5.22
N GLU A 88 19.51 -0.26 -5.25
CA GLU A 88 20.60 -0.70 -4.37
C GLU A 88 20.28 -0.45 -2.88
N LEU A 89 19.71 0.71 -2.54
CA LEU A 89 19.19 1.01 -1.20
C LEU A 89 18.06 0.06 -0.80
N LEU A 90 17.11 -0.22 -1.70
CA LEU A 90 16.00 -1.15 -1.45
C LEU A 90 16.48 -2.59 -1.21
N SER A 91 17.60 -2.99 -1.84
CA SER A 91 18.23 -4.29 -1.61
C SER A 91 19.26 -4.30 -0.47
N ASN A 92 19.45 -3.17 0.23
CA ASN A 92 20.47 -3.00 1.27
C ASN A 92 21.91 -3.34 0.79
N ASP A 93 22.28 -2.83 -0.39
CA ASP A 93 23.59 -3.07 -1.00
C ASP A 93 24.73 -2.54 -0.12
N PRO A 94 25.71 -3.39 0.27
CA PRO A 94 26.74 -3.02 1.23
C PRO A 94 27.75 -1.99 0.70
N VAL A 95 27.97 -1.94 -0.63
CA VAL A 95 28.89 -0.98 -1.25
C VAL A 95 28.27 0.41 -1.17
N LEU A 96 27.02 0.56 -1.61
CA LEU A 96 26.32 1.84 -1.51
C LEU A 96 26.13 2.29 -0.06
N MET A 97 25.87 1.38 0.89
CA MET A 97 25.84 1.75 2.32
C MET A 97 27.18 2.31 2.80
N THR A 98 28.29 1.77 2.33
CA THR A 98 29.63 2.26 2.66
C THR A 98 29.86 3.64 2.03
N ASP A 99 29.52 3.81 0.75
CA ASP A 99 29.62 5.09 0.04
C ASP A 99 28.80 6.18 0.73
N ILE A 100 27.59 5.86 1.19
CA ILE A 100 26.72 6.80 1.93
C ILE A 100 27.42 7.29 3.20
N ARG A 101 28.09 6.40 3.94
CA ARG A 101 28.78 6.76 5.19
C ARG A 101 30.02 7.61 4.95
N LEU A 102 30.70 7.41 3.83
CA LEU A 102 31.96 8.08 3.52
C LEU A 102 31.78 9.40 2.77
N ASP A 103 30.69 9.57 2.00
CA ASP A 103 30.36 10.80 1.29
C ASP A 103 29.35 11.64 2.09
N PRO A 104 29.74 12.82 2.62
CA PRO A 104 28.85 13.69 3.40
C PRO A 104 27.57 14.11 2.65
N LYS A 105 27.61 14.24 1.33
CA LYS A 105 26.45 14.60 0.51
C LYS A 105 25.47 13.43 0.42
N LEU A 106 25.97 12.21 0.25
CA LEU A 106 25.13 11.01 0.23
C LEU A 106 24.53 10.74 1.61
N GLN A 107 25.31 10.89 2.69
CA GLN A 107 24.80 10.81 4.06
C GLN A 107 23.67 11.81 4.30
N ALA A 108 23.86 13.09 3.95
CA ALA A 108 22.83 14.11 4.12
C ALA A 108 21.55 13.82 3.30
N ASN A 109 21.68 13.22 2.11
CA ASN A 109 20.53 12.77 1.33
C ASN A 109 19.83 11.57 2.00
N TYR A 110 20.57 10.64 2.58
CA TYR A 110 20.03 9.50 3.32
C TYR A 110 19.26 9.96 4.57
N ASP A 111 19.83 10.86 5.37
CA ASP A 111 19.19 11.41 6.58
C ASP A 111 17.89 12.15 6.23
N ARG A 112 17.90 12.90 5.12
CA ARG A 112 16.70 13.56 4.59
C ARG A 112 15.64 12.53 4.20
N ALA A 113 16.02 11.45 3.53
CA ALA A 113 15.11 10.38 3.14
C ALA A 113 14.48 9.70 4.37
N MET A 114 15.27 9.37 5.39
CA MET A 114 14.78 8.75 6.63
C MET A 114 13.82 9.68 7.36
N THR A 115 14.12 10.98 7.42
CA THR A 115 13.23 11.98 7.99
C THR A 115 11.90 12.04 7.23
N MET A 116 11.93 12.05 5.90
CA MET A 116 10.71 12.03 5.06
C MET A 116 9.89 10.75 5.29
N LEU A 117 10.52 9.58 5.32
CA LEU A 117 9.86 8.30 5.58
C LEU A 117 9.15 8.29 6.93
N GLY A 118 9.79 8.82 7.98
CA GLY A 118 9.20 8.92 9.32
C GLY A 118 7.93 9.78 9.41
N THR A 119 7.62 10.58 8.39
CA THR A 119 6.39 11.39 8.34
C THR A 119 5.24 10.70 7.64
N ILE A 120 5.49 9.65 6.86
CA ILE A 120 4.50 9.03 5.96
C ILE A 120 3.88 7.82 6.65
N ARG A 121 2.55 7.71 6.61
CA ARG A 121 1.79 6.54 7.07
C ARG A 121 0.89 6.01 5.97
N CYS A 122 0.82 4.69 5.90
CA CYS A 122 0.03 3.94 4.93
C CYS A 122 -0.72 2.84 5.68
N ASP A 123 -2.04 2.94 5.73
CA ASP A 123 -2.88 2.02 6.51
C ASP A 123 -4.29 1.89 5.93
N PHE A 124 -4.95 0.79 6.28
CA PHE A 124 -6.40 0.65 6.12
C PHE A 124 -7.09 1.11 7.41
N ASP A 125 -8.30 1.65 7.27
CA ASP A 125 -9.15 2.06 8.39
C ASP A 125 -9.57 0.90 9.31
N HIS A 126 -9.73 -0.30 8.75
CA HIS A 126 -9.96 -1.55 9.47
C HIS A 126 -9.58 -2.73 8.58
N ALA A 127 -9.29 -3.89 9.19
CA ALA A 127 -8.83 -5.07 8.48
C ALA A 127 -9.54 -6.38 8.87
N ASP A 128 -10.46 -6.36 9.85
CA ASP A 128 -11.09 -7.57 10.39
C ASP A 128 -12.60 -7.39 10.55
N ASN A 129 -13.30 -8.50 10.81
CA ASN A 129 -14.77 -8.57 10.92
C ASN A 129 -15.48 -8.05 9.67
N LEU A 130 -14.88 -8.29 8.51
CA LEU A 130 -15.37 -7.80 7.22
C LEU A 130 -16.52 -8.68 6.71
N LYS A 131 -17.46 -8.05 6.01
CA LYS A 131 -18.52 -8.71 5.23
C LYS A 131 -18.47 -8.31 3.76
N ASN A 132 -19.05 -9.14 2.90
CA ASN A 132 -19.17 -8.83 1.47
C ASN A 132 -19.97 -7.53 1.28
N GLY A 133 -19.43 -6.61 0.49
CA GLY A 133 -20.03 -5.29 0.25
C GLY A 133 -19.52 -4.18 1.17
N ASP A 134 -18.76 -4.49 2.23
CA ASP A 134 -18.11 -3.48 3.06
C ASP A 134 -17.16 -2.59 2.24
N LYS A 135 -16.98 -1.37 2.72
CA LYS A 135 -16.04 -0.40 2.15
C LYS A 135 -14.89 -0.20 3.12
N VAL A 136 -13.70 -0.64 2.72
CA VAL A 136 -12.44 -0.41 3.43
C VAL A 136 -11.69 0.73 2.74
N THR A 137 -11.08 1.63 3.53
CA THR A 137 -10.37 2.80 3.01
C THR A 137 -8.88 2.70 3.29
N PHE A 138 -8.08 2.62 2.24
CA PHE A 138 -6.64 2.80 2.33
C PHE A 138 -6.30 4.29 2.36
N ARG A 139 -5.47 4.71 3.31
CA ARG A 139 -5.05 6.08 3.51
C ARG A 139 -3.53 6.19 3.40
N VAL A 140 -3.10 7.19 2.64
CA VAL A 140 -1.73 7.69 2.62
C VAL A 140 -1.75 9.06 3.27
N THR A 141 -1.05 9.21 4.39
CA THR A 141 -0.96 10.48 5.11
C THR A 141 0.49 10.87 5.30
N SER A 142 0.75 12.18 5.39
CA SER A 142 2.03 12.70 5.83
C SER A 142 1.82 13.86 6.79
N THR A 143 2.65 13.93 7.83
CA THR A 143 2.71 15.09 8.73
C THR A 143 3.53 16.25 8.16
N SER A 144 4.17 16.08 6.99
CA SER A 144 4.98 17.09 6.33
C SER A 144 4.27 17.67 5.11
N SER A 145 4.22 19.01 5.02
CA SER A 145 3.71 19.73 3.85
C SER A 145 4.60 19.59 2.61
N LYS A 146 5.83 19.09 2.77
CA LYS A 146 6.81 18.86 1.69
C LYS A 146 6.98 17.37 1.37
N SER A 147 6.03 16.52 1.75
CA SER A 147 6.07 15.10 1.43
C SER A 147 6.18 14.87 -0.08
N PRO A 148 7.13 14.02 -0.54
CA PRO A 148 7.21 13.64 -1.94
C PRO A 148 6.14 12.61 -2.32
N VAL A 149 5.45 12.03 -1.34
CA VAL A 149 4.31 11.13 -1.53
C VAL A 149 3.03 11.90 -1.28
N LYS A 150 2.08 11.78 -2.21
CA LYS A 150 0.79 12.47 -2.15
C LYS A 150 -0.04 11.91 -1.00
N SER A 151 -0.57 12.80 -0.15
CA SER A 151 -1.61 12.42 0.80
C SER A 151 -2.93 12.20 0.06
N GLU A 152 -3.48 10.99 0.14
CA GLU A 152 -4.65 10.57 -0.63
C GLU A 152 -5.33 9.36 0.02
N LYS A 153 -6.54 9.05 -0.42
CA LYS A 153 -7.32 7.90 0.05
C LYS A 153 -7.92 7.14 -1.12
N LYS A 154 -8.03 5.82 -1.00
CA LYS A 154 -8.70 4.96 -1.97
C LYS A 154 -9.60 3.97 -1.25
N VAL A 155 -10.84 3.89 -1.72
CA VAL A 155 -11.86 2.99 -1.17
C VAL A 155 -11.89 1.71 -1.99
N PHE A 156 -11.92 0.57 -1.31
CA PHE A 156 -12.08 -0.75 -1.92
C PHE A 156 -13.35 -1.42 -1.36
N THR A 157 -14.02 -2.19 -2.20
CA THR A 157 -15.22 -2.95 -1.80
C THR A 157 -14.83 -4.39 -1.54
N VAL A 158 -15.13 -4.88 -0.34
CA VAL A 158 -14.89 -6.26 0.09
C VAL A 158 -15.75 -7.21 -0.74
N LYS A 159 -15.12 -8.25 -1.30
CA LYS A 159 -15.79 -9.29 -2.10
C LYS A 159 -15.06 -10.62 -1.92
N GLY A 160 -15.80 -11.72 -2.11
CA GLY A 160 -15.23 -13.06 -2.15
C GLY A 160 -15.10 -13.75 -0.80
N LEU A 161 -15.70 -13.21 0.26
CA LEU A 161 -15.78 -13.90 1.55
C LEU A 161 -16.80 -15.05 1.48
N GLU A 162 -16.49 -16.16 2.14
CA GLU A 162 -17.35 -17.35 2.17
C GLU A 162 -18.61 -17.10 3.00
N LYS A 163 -19.77 -17.58 2.52
CA LYS A 163 -21.00 -17.46 3.32
C LYS A 163 -20.96 -18.43 4.49
N ILE A 164 -21.26 -17.93 5.69
CA ILE A 164 -21.50 -18.78 6.85
C ILE A 164 -22.74 -19.63 6.57
N LYS A 165 -22.61 -20.94 6.75
CA LYS A 165 -23.75 -21.86 6.73
C LYS A 165 -24.35 -21.92 8.13
N THR A 166 -25.48 -21.26 8.31
CA THR A 166 -26.28 -21.44 9.53
C THR A 166 -27.00 -22.78 9.44
N VAL A 167 -26.68 -23.70 10.35
CA VAL A 167 -27.47 -24.92 10.58
C VAL A 167 -28.52 -24.63 11.65
N ASN A 168 -29.77 -24.97 11.36
CA ASN A 168 -30.84 -24.93 12.35
C ASN A 168 -30.68 -26.13 13.30
N LEU A 169 -30.88 -25.92 14.61
CA LEU A 169 -30.86 -27.00 15.61
C LEU A 169 -31.77 -28.17 15.23
N LYS A 170 -32.94 -27.91 14.64
CA LYS A 170 -33.86 -28.97 14.22
C LYS A 170 -33.24 -29.86 13.13
N ASP A 171 -32.53 -29.27 12.18
CA ASP A 171 -31.89 -30.02 11.11
C ASP A 171 -30.63 -30.72 11.61
N PHE A 172 -29.85 -30.06 12.48
CA PHE A 172 -28.73 -30.68 13.19
C PHE A 172 -29.16 -31.93 13.98
N LEU A 173 -30.25 -31.87 14.74
CA LEU A 173 -30.77 -32.98 15.55
C LEU A 173 -31.43 -34.09 14.72
N LYS A 174 -31.86 -33.83 13.47
CA LYS A 174 -32.30 -34.89 12.55
C LYS A 174 -31.11 -35.75 12.13
N ASP A 175 -30.00 -35.10 11.80
CA ASP A 175 -28.78 -35.78 11.35
C ASP A 175 -27.99 -36.37 12.53
N ASN A 176 -28.18 -35.83 13.73
CA ASN A 176 -27.52 -36.22 14.98
C ASN A 176 -28.56 -36.51 16.08
N PRO A 177 -29.30 -37.63 16.00
CA PRO A 177 -30.36 -37.94 16.97
C PRO A 177 -29.77 -38.14 18.37
N VAL A 178 -30.33 -37.41 19.33
CA VAL A 178 -29.95 -37.51 20.75
C VAL A 178 -30.39 -38.83 21.36
N THR A 179 -29.58 -39.34 22.27
CA THR A 179 -29.94 -40.50 23.11
C THR A 179 -29.92 -40.09 24.57
N PHE A 180 -30.81 -40.67 25.37
CA PHE A 180 -30.83 -40.46 26.82
C PHE A 180 -30.29 -41.71 27.50
N LYS A 181 -29.33 -41.56 28.41
CA LYS A 181 -28.75 -42.66 29.18
C LYS A 181 -28.85 -42.38 30.67
N GLY A 182 -29.32 -43.35 31.45
CA GLY A 182 -29.39 -43.29 32.90
C GLY A 182 -30.66 -43.95 33.45
N TYR A 183 -30.94 -43.69 34.72
CA TYR A 183 -32.12 -44.23 35.41
C TYR A 183 -33.27 -43.23 35.41
N ASN A 184 -34.47 -43.68 35.75
CA ASN A 184 -35.63 -42.79 35.91
C ASN A 184 -35.30 -41.68 36.94
N ASN A 185 -35.50 -40.42 36.55
CA ASN A 185 -35.09 -39.18 37.25
C ASN A 185 -33.58 -38.87 37.28
N TYR A 186 -32.73 -39.67 36.62
CA TYR A 186 -31.26 -39.50 36.58
C TYR A 186 -30.67 -39.78 35.19
N ALA A 187 -31.35 -39.38 34.12
CA ALA A 187 -30.85 -39.55 32.75
C ALA A 187 -30.07 -38.31 32.29
N SER A 188 -28.98 -38.55 31.56
CA SER A 188 -28.20 -37.53 30.85
C SER A 188 -28.48 -37.59 29.35
N LEU A 189 -28.43 -36.42 28.71
CA LEU A 189 -28.49 -36.30 27.26
C LEU A 189 -27.11 -36.61 26.67
N VAL A 190 -27.08 -37.47 25.64
CA VAL A 190 -25.87 -37.87 24.94
C VAL A 190 -26.06 -37.57 23.45
N LEU A 191 -25.22 -36.67 22.93
CA LEU A 191 -25.13 -36.39 21.50
C LEU A 191 -24.29 -37.48 20.81
N PRO A 192 -24.66 -37.90 19.60
CA PRO A 192 -23.85 -38.83 18.84
C PRO A 192 -22.55 -38.15 18.42
N LYS A 193 -21.47 -38.94 18.37
CA LYS A 193 -20.21 -38.51 17.77
C LYS A 193 -20.38 -38.37 16.27
N ASP A 194 -19.64 -37.45 15.67
CA ASP A 194 -19.60 -37.33 14.21
C ASP A 194 -18.93 -38.55 13.58
N LYS A 195 -18.93 -38.58 12.24
CA LYS A 195 -18.31 -39.61 11.40
C LYS A 195 -16.81 -39.83 11.67
N ASP A 196 -16.14 -38.87 12.29
CA ASP A 196 -14.73 -38.91 12.64
C ASP A 196 -14.52 -39.24 14.14
N GLY A 197 -15.60 -39.56 14.86
CA GLY A 197 -15.59 -39.96 16.28
C GLY A 197 -15.46 -38.79 17.26
N GLN A 198 -15.64 -37.54 16.80
CA GLN A 198 -15.54 -36.33 17.62
C GLN A 198 -16.91 -35.96 18.21
N GLU A 199 -16.89 -35.34 19.38
CA GLU A 199 -18.09 -34.74 19.95
C GLU A 199 -18.44 -33.45 19.19
N PRO A 200 -19.73 -33.22 18.87
CA PRO A 200 -20.15 -32.07 18.08
C PRO A 200 -19.94 -30.73 18.78
N PHE A 201 -19.85 -30.75 20.11
CA PHE A 201 -19.45 -29.62 20.93
C PHE A 201 -18.31 -30.10 21.84
N ARG A 202 -17.22 -29.35 21.87
CA ARG A 202 -16.14 -29.57 22.83
C ARG A 202 -16.26 -28.47 23.87
N ASP A 203 -16.41 -28.85 25.14
CA ASP A 203 -16.23 -27.91 26.23
C ASP A 203 -14.74 -27.52 26.24
N ASN A 204 -14.46 -26.22 26.03
CA ASN A 204 -13.12 -25.67 26.16
C ASN A 204 -12.84 -25.34 27.64
N ASP A 205 -13.08 -26.30 28.53
CA ASP A 205 -12.79 -26.17 29.96
C ASP A 205 -11.31 -26.52 30.22
N GLU A 206 -10.39 -25.84 29.54
CA GLU A 206 -8.96 -25.83 29.89
C GLU A 206 -8.39 -24.42 29.62
N GLU A 207 -8.55 -23.53 30.61
CA GLU A 207 -7.60 -22.43 30.92
C GLU A 207 -7.31 -22.41 32.43
#